data_AF-A0A940R220-F1
#
_entry.id   AF-A0A940R220-F1
#
_cell.length_a   1.000
_cell.length_b   1.000
_cell.length_c   1.000
_cell.angle_alpha   90.00
_cell.angle_beta   90.00
_cell.angle_gamma   90.00
#
_symmetry.space_group_name_H-M   'P 1'
#
loop_
_entity.id
_entity.type
_entity.pdbx_description
1 polymer ?
#
loop_
_entity_poly.entity_id
_entity_poly.type
_entity_poly.pdbx_seq_one_letter_code
_entity_poly.pdbx_strand_id
1 'polypeptide(L)'
;MSVFKTVSESLLHFLFPHICNGCGSDLLNKHSSLCLRCIDELPATRFGVQSDNPIEKKFWGRIPVTCGMAQYYFTPQSLLQRLMH
;
A
#
# COMPACT_ATOMS: atom_id res chain seq x y z
N MET A 1 31.98 -16.26 -18.26
CA MET A 1 31.79 -14.84 -17.85
C MET A 1 30.45 -14.64 -17.11
N SER A 2 30.15 -15.47 -16.10
CA SER A 2 28.88 -15.42 -15.34
C SER A 2 29.08 -15.07 -13.86
N VAL A 3 30.18 -15.54 -13.24
CA VAL A 3 30.47 -15.33 -11.80
C VAL A 3 30.55 -13.84 -11.43
N PHE A 4 31.26 -13.04 -12.23
CA PHE A 4 31.38 -11.59 -11.97
C PHE A 4 30.03 -10.86 -12.00
N LYS A 5 29.08 -11.30 -12.84
CA LYS A 5 27.73 -10.71 -12.90
C LYS A 5 26.93 -11.05 -11.65
N THR A 6 26.95 -12.31 -11.21
CA THR A 6 26.24 -12.76 -10.01
C THR A 6 26.78 -12.11 -8.73
N VAL A 7 28.11 -11.92 -8.63
CA VAL A 7 28.74 -11.21 -7.51
C VAL A 7 28.31 -9.74 -7.50
N SER A 8 28.32 -9.07 -8.66
CA SER A 8 27.87 -7.67 -8.76
C SER A 8 26.39 -7.51 -8.39
N GLU A 9 25.52 -8.39 -8.87
CA GLU A 9 24.08 -8.35 -8.52
C GLU A 9 23.85 -8.59 -7.04
N SER A 10 24.62 -9.51 -6.43
CA SER A 10 24.52 -9.81 -4.99
C SER A 10 25.00 -8.64 -4.13
N LEU A 11 26.08 -7.95 -4.53
CA LEU A 11 26.57 -6.74 -3.86
C LEU A 11 25.56 -5.59 -3.97
N LEU A 12 24.96 -5.39 -5.15
CA LEU A 12 23.93 -4.37 -5.34
C LEU A 12 22.67 -4.65 -4.50
N HIS A 13 22.26 -5.91 -4.40
CA HIS A 13 21.14 -6.30 -3.56
C HIS A 13 21.43 -6.09 -2.07
N PHE A 14 22.67 -6.30 -1.63
CA PHE A 14 23.08 -6.02 -0.25
C PHE A 14 23.06 -4.52 0.09
N LEU A 15 23.49 -3.67 -0.85
CA LEU A 15 23.52 -2.22 -0.66
C LEU A 15 22.14 -1.56 -0.84
N PHE A 16 21.33 -2.11 -1.75
CA PHE A 16 20.01 -1.59 -2.12
C PHE A 16 18.98 -2.74 -2.14
N PRO A 17 18.63 -3.28 -0.96
CA PRO A 17 17.71 -4.40 -0.88
C PRO A 17 16.31 -3.96 -1.30
N HIS A 18 15.65 -4.83 -2.06
CA HIS A 18 14.29 -4.58 -2.54
C HIS A 18 13.27 -4.99 -1.46
N ILE A 19 13.15 -4.15 -0.43
CA ILE A 19 12.33 -4.42 0.73
C ILE A 19 10.90 -3.87 0.61
N CYS A 20 9.99 -4.49 1.35
CA CYS A 20 8.61 -4.02 1.48
C CYS A 20 8.55 -2.69 2.25
N ASN A 21 7.90 -1.67 1.68
CA ASN A 21 7.76 -0.36 2.31
C ASN A 21 6.89 -0.37 3.59
N GLY A 22 6.09 -1.43 3.80
CA GLY A 22 5.27 -1.59 5.00
C GLY A 22 6.05 -2.21 6.16
N CYS A 23 6.60 -3.42 5.96
CA CYS A 23 7.20 -4.21 7.03
C CYS A 23 8.72 -4.43 6.92
N GLY A 24 9.37 -3.97 5.85
CA GLY A 24 10.80 -4.14 5.64
C GLY A 24 11.23 -5.55 5.22
N SER A 25 10.29 -6.45 4.92
CA SER A 25 10.62 -7.81 4.48
C SER A 25 11.14 -7.83 3.03
N ASP A 26 12.08 -8.73 2.74
CA ASP A 26 12.58 -9.02 1.38
C ASP A 26 11.68 -10.00 0.60
N LEU A 27 10.55 -10.42 1.19
CA LEU A 27 9.53 -11.26 0.55
C LEU A 27 8.63 -10.41 -0.37
N LEU A 28 9.20 -9.98 -1.49
CA LEU A 28 8.58 -9.03 -2.39
C LEU A 28 8.84 -9.40 -3.86
N ASN A 29 7.81 -9.34 -4.71
CA ASN A 29 8.03 -9.48 -6.15
C ASN A 29 8.84 -8.27 -6.65
N LYS A 30 9.72 -8.48 -7.63
CA LYS A 30 10.61 -7.43 -8.19
C LYS A 30 9.92 -6.13 -8.65
N HIS A 31 8.60 -6.16 -8.83
CA HIS A 31 7.79 -5.02 -9.30
C HIS A 31 6.78 -4.51 -8.27
N SER A 32 6.66 -5.16 -7.10
CA SER A 32 5.73 -4.76 -6.06
C SER A 32 6.44 -3.95 -4.99
N SER A 33 5.83 -2.88 -4.46
CA SER A 33 6.38 -2.11 -3.34
C SER A 33 5.91 -2.60 -1.97
N LEU A 34 4.87 -3.43 -1.94
CA LEU A 34 4.27 -4.02 -0.75
C LEU A 34 4.18 -5.54 -0.86
N CYS A 35 4.54 -6.24 0.21
CA CYS A 35 4.37 -7.69 0.29
C CYS A 35 2.90 -8.05 0.50
N LEU A 36 2.52 -9.29 0.17
CA LEU A 36 1.14 -9.76 0.25
C LEU A 36 0.54 -9.59 1.65
N ARG A 37 1.33 -9.85 2.71
CA ARG A 37 0.91 -9.63 4.09
C ARG A 37 0.53 -8.18 4.36
N CYS A 38 1.36 -7.24 3.91
CA CYS A 38 1.09 -5.81 4.08
C CYS A 38 -0.13 -5.35 3.29
N ILE A 39 -0.38 -5.95 2.12
CA ILE A 39 -1.58 -5.68 1.33
C ILE A 39 -2.83 -6.18 2.04
N ASP A 40 -2.78 -7.39 2.62
CA ASP A 40 -3.89 -7.98 3.36
C ASP A 40 -4.20 -7.21 4.66
N GLU A 41 -3.18 -6.67 5.30
CA GLU A 41 -3.30 -5.86 6.53
C GLU A 41 -3.83 -4.44 6.27
N LEU A 42 -3.94 -3.99 5.01
CA LEU A 42 -4.49 -2.67 4.70
C LEU A 42 -5.96 -2.59 5.12
N PRO A 43 -6.36 -1.56 5.90
CA PRO A 43 -7.72 -1.47 6.45
C PRO A 43 -8.71 -0.98 5.38
N ALA A 44 -9.07 -1.85 4.44
CA ALA A 44 -9.95 -1.54 3.32
C ALA A 44 -11.40 -1.29 3.78
N THR A 45 -12.01 -0.19 3.36
CA THR A 45 -13.39 0.17 3.75
C THR A 45 -14.45 -0.48 2.85
N ARG A 46 -14.08 -0.76 1.59
CA ARG A 46 -14.97 -1.23 0.51
C ARG A 46 -16.15 -0.30 0.17
N PHE A 47 -16.09 0.97 0.54
CA PHE A 47 -17.17 1.94 0.27
C PHE A 47 -17.45 2.18 -1.21
N GLY A 48 -16.50 1.89 -2.11
CA GLY A 48 -16.72 2.06 -3.56
C GLY A 48 -17.79 1.14 -4.16
N VAL A 49 -18.17 0.05 -3.48
CA VAL A 49 -19.21 -0.88 -3.94
C VAL A 49 -20.54 -0.66 -3.19
N GLN A 50 -20.55 0.22 -2.18
CA GLN A 50 -21.72 0.49 -1.36
C GLN A 50 -22.36 1.81 -1.77
N SER A 51 -23.62 1.76 -2.18
CA SER A 51 -24.46 2.96 -2.31
C SER A 51 -24.83 3.52 -0.95
N ASP A 52 -25.01 4.84 -0.85
CA ASP A 52 -25.33 5.55 0.40
C ASP A 52 -24.29 5.30 1.50
N ASN A 53 -23.01 5.24 1.11
CA ASN A 53 -21.92 4.97 2.03
C ASN A 53 -21.66 6.18 2.97
N PRO A 54 -20.91 5.97 4.07
CA PRO A 54 -20.62 7.05 5.03
C PRO A 54 -19.91 8.26 4.41
N ILE A 55 -19.19 8.09 3.31
CA ILE A 55 -18.50 9.18 2.61
C ILE A 55 -19.52 10.05 1.89
N GLU A 56 -20.42 9.45 1.10
CA GLU A 56 -21.52 10.15 0.42
C GLU A 56 -22.41 10.90 1.42
N LYS A 57 -22.77 10.21 2.51
CA LYS A 57 -23.57 10.76 3.61
C LYS A 57 -22.97 12.01 4.23
N LYS A 58 -21.64 12.11 4.29
CA LYS A 58 -20.94 13.27 4.86
C LYS A 58 -21.11 14.53 4.01
N PHE A 59 -21.41 14.39 2.73
CA PHE A 59 -21.63 15.50 1.81
C PHE A 59 -23.11 15.83 1.59
N TRP A 60 -24.04 14.99 2.05
CA TRP A 60 -25.48 15.24 1.95
C TRP A 60 -25.86 16.59 2.57
N GLY A 61 -26.67 17.35 1.82
CA GLY A 61 -27.10 18.70 2.21
C GLY A 61 -26.02 19.79 2.10
N ARG A 62 -24.77 19.44 1.78
CA ARG A 62 -23.68 20.41 1.56
C ARG A 62 -23.41 20.60 0.08
N ILE A 63 -23.16 19.51 -0.63
CA ILE A 63 -22.79 19.51 -2.04
C ILE A 63 -23.43 18.30 -2.69
N PRO A 64 -24.05 18.44 -3.88
CA PRO A 64 -24.56 17.29 -4.62
C PRO A 64 -23.39 16.46 -5.16
N VAL A 65 -23.04 15.38 -4.47
CA VAL A 65 -22.06 14.40 -4.92
C VAL A 65 -22.80 13.19 -5.51
N THR A 66 -22.39 12.74 -6.70
CA THR A 66 -22.98 11.58 -7.37
C THR A 66 -22.45 10.27 -6.78
N CYS A 67 -21.15 10.22 -6.45
CA CYS A 67 -20.49 9.09 -5.82
C CYS A 67 -19.38 9.58 -4.88
N GLY A 68 -19.16 8.86 -3.79
CA GLY A 68 -18.06 9.13 -2.86
C GLY A 68 -17.45 7.84 -2.36
N MET A 69 -16.12 7.74 -2.29
CA MET A 69 -15.45 6.58 -1.72
C MET A 69 -14.18 6.97 -0.98
N ALA A 70 -13.75 6.13 -0.05
CA ALA A 70 -12.45 6.22 0.60
C ALA A 70 -11.90 4.80 0.72
N GLN A 71 -10.80 4.46 0.05
CA GLN A 71 -10.36 3.06 -0.08
C GLN A 71 -9.92 2.44 1.25
N TYR A 72 -9.26 3.21 2.12
CA TYR A 72 -8.67 2.73 3.37
C TYR A 72 -9.00 3.63 4.56
N TYR A 73 -9.06 3.06 5.76
CA TYR A 73 -9.07 3.83 7.00
C TYR A 73 -7.67 4.33 7.35
N PHE A 74 -7.58 5.58 7.78
CA PHE A 74 -6.37 6.13 8.35
C PHE A 74 -6.42 6.04 9.88
N THR A 75 -5.54 5.25 10.46
CA THR A 75 -5.36 5.18 11.92
C THR A 75 -3.91 5.52 12.29
N PRO A 76 -3.70 6.20 13.44
CA PRO A 76 -2.36 6.43 13.95
C PRO A 76 -1.60 5.11 14.13
N GLN A 77 -0.30 5.12 13.87
CA GLN A 77 0.62 3.97 13.94
C GLN A 77 0.29 2.83 12.96
N SER A 78 -0.61 3.05 12.00
CA SER A 78 -0.93 2.04 10.99
C SER A 78 0.11 1.95 9.88
N LEU A 79 0.07 0.83 9.16
CA LEU A 79 0.80 0.64 7.92
C LEU A 79 0.50 1.76 6.91
N LEU A 80 -0.75 2.21 6.82
CA LEU A 80 -1.14 3.29 5.91
C LEU A 80 -0.46 4.62 6.27
N GLN A 81 -0.30 4.91 7.57
CA GLN A 81 0.44 6.09 8.00
C GLN A 81 1.91 6.02 7.58
N ARG A 82 2.56 4.86 7.78
CA ARG A 82 3.95 4.65 7.37
C ARG A 82 4.16 4.82 5.86
N LEU A 83 3.16 4.47 5.06
CA LEU A 83 3.23 4.59 3.59
C LEU A 83 3.01 6.02 3.07
N MET A 84 2.39 6.91 3.86
CA MET A 84 2.14 8.29 3.45
C MET A 84 3.21 9.28 3.91
N HIS A 85 4.07 8.89 4.85
CA HIS A 85 5.24 9.66 5.29
C HIS A 85 6.47 9.27 4.47
#